data_AF-A0A843H2T1-F1
#
_entry.id   AF-A0A843H2T1-F1
#
_cell.length_a   1.000
_cell.length_b   1.000
_cell.length_c   1.000
_cell.angle_alpha   90.00
_cell.angle_beta   90.00
_cell.angle_gamma   90.00
#
_symmetry.space_group_name_H-M   'P 1'
#
loop_
_entity.id
_entity.type
_entity.pdbx_description
1 polymer ?
#
loop_
_entity_poly.entity_id
_entity_poly.type
_entity_poly.pdbx_seq_one_letter_code
_entity_poly.pdbx_strand_id
1 'polypeptide(L)' 'MTTKHPGFKAVQKQIARKEGVSMKQAGAILASATRKSSPAAKRANPRLRKVRG' A
#
# COMPACT_ATOMS: atom_id res chain seq x y z
N MET A 1 -2.59 6.38 -21.15
CA MET A 1 -3.01 7.07 -19.91
C MET A 1 -2.43 6.33 -18.72
N THR A 2 -1.41 6.86 -18.03
CA THR A 2 -0.89 6.25 -16.80
C THR A 2 -1.98 6.34 -15.73
N THR A 3 -2.73 5.26 -15.55
CA THR A 3 -3.78 5.19 -14.54
C THR A 3 -3.16 5.53 -13.19
N LYS A 4 -3.59 6.67 -12.62
CA LYS A 4 -3.20 7.07 -11.27
C LYS A 4 -3.46 5.85 -10.39
N HIS A 5 -2.40 5.35 -9.74
CA HIS A 5 -2.48 4.20 -8.84
C HIS A 5 -3.75 4.34 -7.98
N PRO A 6 -4.56 3.27 -7.80
CA PRO A 6 -5.91 3.32 -7.23
C PRO A 6 -6.00 3.87 -5.79
N GLY A 7 -4.88 4.29 -5.22
CA GLY A 7 -4.75 4.82 -3.87
C GLY A 7 -4.57 3.71 -2.83
N PHE A 8 -4.04 4.11 -1.66
CA PHE A 8 -3.73 3.18 -0.57
C PHE A 8 -4.99 2.45 -0.06
N LYS A 9 -6.11 3.17 0.08
CA LYS A 9 -7.38 2.64 0.59
C LYS A 9 -8.02 1.62 -0.36
N ALA A 10 -7.91 1.80 -1.68
CA ALA A 10 -8.45 0.85 -2.64
C ALA A 10 -7.65 -0.45 -2.66
N VAL A 11 -6.31 -0.37 -2.60
CA VAL A 11 -5.45 -1.56 -2.49
C VAL A 11 -5.69 -2.29 -1.18
N GLN A 12 -5.86 -1.56 -0.08
CA GLN A 12 -6.22 -2.16 1.21
C GLN A 12 -7.54 -2.95 1.12
N LYS A 13 -8.58 -2.41 0.48
CA LYS A 13 -9.84 -3.13 0.24
C LYS A 13 -9.66 -4.37 -0.63
N GLN A 14 -8.81 -4.30 -1.65
CA GLN A 14 -8.49 -5.45 -2.49
C GLN A 14 -7.78 -6.55 -1.70
N ILE A 15 -6.81 -6.21 -0.86
CA ILE A 15 -6.11 -7.16 0.01
C ILE A 15 -7.09 -7.79 0.99
N ALA A 16 -7.93 -6.99 1.65
CA ALA A 16 -8.95 -7.50 2.56
C ALA A 16 -9.88 -8.53 1.88
N ARG A 17 -10.30 -8.25 0.64
CA ARG A 17 -11.14 -9.15 -0.16
C ARG A 17 -10.40 -10.41 -0.65
N LYS A 18 -9.14 -10.28 -1.06
CA LYS A 18 -8.34 -11.39 -1.60
C LYS A 18 -7.87 -12.35 -0.52
N GLU A 19 -7.39 -11.81 0.60
CA GLU A 19 -6.82 -12.58 1.71
C GLU A 19 -7.88 -12.98 2.75
N GLY A 20 -9.12 -12.46 2.64
CA GLY A 20 -10.17 -12.70 3.63
C GLY A 20 -9.88 -12.10 5.01
N VAL A 21 -9.02 -11.08 5.08
CA VAL A 21 -8.60 -10.45 6.35
C VAL A 21 -9.39 -9.17 6.64
N SER A 22 -9.42 -8.78 7.92
CA SER A 22 -10.02 -7.50 8.30
C SER A 22 -9.31 -6.31 7.63
N MET A 23 -10.03 -5.21 7.43
CA MET A 23 -9.43 -3.99 6.87
C MET A 23 -8.21 -3.51 7.68
N LYS A 24 -8.23 -3.67 9.02
CA LYS A 24 -7.10 -3.32 9.89
C LYS A 24 -5.85 -4.15 9.56
N GLN A 25 -6.02 -5.46 9.40
CA GLN A 25 -4.93 -6.37 9.02
C GLN A 25 -4.44 -6.09 7.60
N ALA A 26 -5.35 -5.90 6.62
CA ALA A 26 -4.98 -5.55 5.26
C ALA A 26 -4.16 -4.25 5.19
N GLY A 27 -4.52 -3.26 6.02
CA GLY A 27 -3.78 -2.01 6.14
C GLY A 27 -2.38 -2.21 6.72
N ALA A 28 -2.25 -3.07 7.74
CA ALA A 28 -0.96 -3.40 8.34
C ALA A 28 -0.04 -4.16 7.36
N ILE A 29 -0.57 -5.11 6.59
CA ILE A 29 0.16 -5.83 5.54
C ILE A 29 0.68 -4.85 4.49
N LEU A 30 -0.22 -4.00 3.95
CA LEU A 30 0.14 -3.01 2.94
C LEU A 30 1.17 -1.99 3.46
N ALA A 31 1.03 -1.54 4.71
CA ALA A 31 1.97 -0.63 5.34
C ALA A 31 3.35 -1.28 5.53
N SER A 32 3.39 -2.53 5.98
CA SER A 32 4.64 -3.29 6.14
C SER A 32 5.36 -3.47 4.79
N ALA A 33 4.63 -3.86 3.74
CA ALA A 33 5.16 -3.97 2.39
C ALA A 33 5.67 -2.62 1.87
N THR A 34 4.95 -1.55 2.16
CA THR A 34 5.35 -0.18 1.78
C THR A 34 6.65 0.22 2.46
N ARG A 35 6.83 -0.08 3.76
CA ARG A 35 8.08 0.22 4.49
C ARG A 35 9.29 -0.51 3.89
N LYS A 36 9.11 -1.79 3.54
CA LYS A 36 10.13 -2.66 2.91
C LYS A 36 10.37 -2.38 1.41
N SER A 37 9.59 -1.49 0.80
CA SER A 37 9.74 -1.19 -0.63
C SER A 37 11.09 -0.57 -0.98
N SER A 38 11.54 -0.81 -2.21
CA SER A 38 12.85 -0.37 -2.71
C SER A 38 12.97 1.15 -2.81
N PRO A 39 14.20 1.71 -2.77
CA PRO A 39 14.42 3.14 -2.96
C PRO A 39 13.87 3.66 -4.29
N ALA A 40 13.95 2.86 -5.36
CA ALA A 40 13.39 3.19 -6.66
C ALA A 40 11.86 3.35 -6.60
N ALA A 41 11.16 2.44 -5.90
CA ALA A 41 9.71 2.54 -5.70
C ALA A 41 9.35 3.78 -4.87
N LYS A 42 10.13 4.11 -3.83
CA LYS A 42 9.95 5.32 -3.02
C LYS A 42 10.24 6.60 -3.81
N ARG A 43 11.15 6.58 -4.77
CA ARG A 43 11.42 7.70 -5.69
C ARG A 43 10.27 7.91 -6.67
N ALA A 44 9.73 6.82 -7.22
CA ALA A 44 8.57 6.86 -8.11
C ALA A 44 7.28 7.30 -7.40
N ASN A 45 7.12 6.94 -6.11
CA ASN A 45 6.02 7.38 -5.29
C ASN A 45 6.49 7.90 -3.93
N PRO A 46 6.77 9.22 -3.82
CA PRO A 46 7.20 9.84 -2.57
C PRO A 46 6.20 9.69 -1.41
N ARG A 47 4.92 9.38 -1.68
CA ARG A 47 3.91 9.14 -0.64
C ARG A 47 4.21 7.90 0.19
N LEU A 48 4.95 6.93 -0.34
CA LEU A 48 5.37 5.74 0.40
C LEU A 48 6.25 6.09 1.60
N ARG A 49 6.99 7.21 1.54
CA ARG A 49 7.81 7.73 2.66
C ARG A 49 6.97 8.27 3.82
N LYS A 50 5.69 8.58 3.57
CA LYS A 50 4.76 9.09 4.59
C LYS A 50 4.16 7.98 5.45
N VAL A 51 4.32 6.71 5.06
CA VAL A 51 3.87 5.58 5.86
C VAL A 51 4.82 5.42 7.05
N ARG A 52 4.39 5.91 8.21
CA ARG A 52 5.09 5.76 9.49
C ARG A 52 4.62 4.48 10.17
N GLY A 53 5.48 3.90 10.97
CA GLY A 53 5.23 2.69 11.76
C GLY A 53 6.45 2.37 12.61
#